data_AF-A0A661P6F0-F1
#
_entry.id   AF-A0A661P6F0-F1
#
_cell.length_a   1.000
_cell.length_b   1.000
_cell.length_c   1.000
_cell.angle_alpha   90.00
_cell.angle_beta   90.00
_cell.angle_gamma   90.00
#
_symmetry.space_group_name_H-M   'P 1'
#
loop_
_entity.id
_entity.type
_entity.pdbx_description
1 polymer ?
#
loop_
_entity_poly.entity_id
_entity_poly.type
_entity_poly.pdbx_seq_one_letter_code
_entity_poly.pdbx_strand_id
1 'polypeptide(L)'
;MAIPQIAELLTVQNLHLSATAALGKLGSTIVLSPLLSAGRSFFGGGKIEAAKLLGNYHDQQAIDCLKKLSTSRNKKIRKVALHSLACTGQVQALTILIDYLIKAPAKEKKTLLGTIAHKHWPYIPEKLVEKVIPLVGDSYLAPEIFEALATMGHGHLLLPQFKELTTPLKTEHHKAFCLFLTKYANIPAIKNALLPHLEHPDWGFSYQLLHGLRDHFSIRDFPALFTLLQLRESYKPLTIKERLELGKGDDDFIPAMCNYLNLHPQVVQQLLFSLNNHLLTGKPPIKRKELEDIFSGHAVGLRQLITEHPFEHQEVSPEELYVLLLFSTYLDKITVDGVSCFTIVVNKTRKYSGFFSETIWLIILKILQSERTSTDTALLPYLDQLLEILRGRKEVDELRAIALSIKQWIFSSSRDLAVFIESNRYRDLQVFKVKKVHG
;
A
#
# COMPACT_ATOMS: atom_id res chain seq x y z
N MET A 1 39.78 -6.71 -34.21
CA MET A 1 41.08 -6.00 -34.32
C MET A 1 41.10 -4.63 -33.65
N ALA A 2 39.99 -3.86 -33.61
CA ALA A 2 40.01 -2.49 -33.07
C ALA A 2 40.15 -2.37 -31.54
N ILE A 3 39.71 -3.36 -30.75
CA ILE A 3 39.69 -3.24 -29.27
C ILE A 3 41.08 -3.02 -28.66
N PRO A 4 42.13 -3.81 -28.98
CA PRO A 4 43.48 -3.57 -28.47
C PRO A 4 44.04 -2.20 -28.87
N GLN A 5 43.78 -1.76 -30.11
CA GLN A 5 44.24 -0.47 -30.62
C GLN A 5 43.58 0.71 -29.89
N ILE A 6 42.27 0.62 -29.61
CA ILE A 6 41.56 1.64 -28.83
C ILE A 6 42.00 1.60 -27.36
N ALA A 7 42.35 0.42 -26.84
CA ALA A 7 42.87 0.26 -25.48
C ALA A 7 44.21 0.95 -25.26
N GLU A 8 45.11 0.96 -26.26
CA GLU A 8 46.36 1.74 -26.21
C GLU A 8 46.10 3.24 -26.04
N LEU A 9 45.00 3.76 -26.61
CA LEU A 9 44.62 5.17 -26.49
C LEU A 9 44.14 5.57 -25.08
N LEU A 10 43.97 4.61 -24.16
CA LEU A 10 43.63 4.91 -22.76
C LEU A 10 44.78 5.59 -22.01
N THR A 11 46.03 5.36 -22.39
CA THR A 11 47.20 5.98 -21.74
C THR A 11 47.58 7.32 -22.37
N VAL A 12 47.02 7.65 -23.54
CA VAL A 12 47.31 8.88 -24.27
C VAL A 12 46.54 10.06 -23.67
N GLN A 13 47.29 11.09 -23.28
CA GLN A 13 46.74 12.34 -22.75
C GLN A 13 45.76 12.95 -23.79
N ASN A 14 44.58 13.38 -23.34
CA ASN A 14 43.44 13.89 -24.14
C ASN A 14 42.59 12.86 -24.91
N LEU A 15 43.07 11.66 -25.21
CA LEU A 15 42.28 10.64 -25.93
C LEU A 15 41.60 9.62 -25.00
N HIS A 16 42.05 9.51 -23.75
CA HIS A 16 41.52 8.56 -22.77
C HIS A 16 39.99 8.61 -22.60
N LEU A 17 39.35 9.78 -22.64
CA LEU A 17 37.88 9.89 -22.53
C LEU A 17 37.17 9.29 -23.75
N SER A 18 37.61 9.65 -24.95
CA SER A 18 37.08 9.13 -26.21
C SER A 18 37.32 7.63 -26.34
N ALA A 19 38.50 7.16 -25.93
CA ALA A 19 38.85 5.76 -25.89
C ALA A 19 37.95 5.00 -24.90
N THR A 20 37.78 5.51 -23.68
CA THR A 20 36.89 4.92 -22.67
C THR A 20 35.45 4.85 -23.20
N ALA A 21 34.91 5.94 -23.78
CA ALA A 21 33.57 5.96 -24.33
C ALA A 21 33.39 4.98 -25.51
N ALA A 22 34.37 4.92 -26.43
CA ALA A 22 34.35 4.00 -27.57
C ALA A 22 34.38 2.54 -27.10
N LEU A 23 35.24 2.22 -26.15
CA LEU A 23 35.33 0.91 -25.54
C LEU A 23 34.04 0.51 -24.80
N GLY A 24 33.34 1.47 -24.21
CA GLY A 24 32.07 1.25 -23.52
C GLY A 24 30.95 0.85 -24.47
N LYS A 25 30.92 1.46 -25.66
CA LYS A 25 29.96 1.10 -26.71
C LYS A 25 30.22 -0.29 -27.29
N LEU A 26 31.47 -0.77 -27.24
CA LEU A 26 31.84 -2.08 -27.77
C LEU A 26 31.46 -3.24 -26.83
N GLY A 27 31.24 -2.97 -25.53
CA GLY A 27 30.67 -3.93 -24.57
C GLY A 27 31.47 -5.23 -24.38
N SER A 28 32.72 -5.31 -24.84
CA SER A 28 33.53 -6.52 -24.82
C SER A 28 34.29 -6.65 -23.50
N THR A 29 34.23 -7.83 -22.86
CA THR A 29 34.99 -8.11 -21.62
C THR A 29 36.51 -8.02 -21.79
N ILE A 30 37.02 -8.12 -23.03
CA ILE A 30 38.45 -7.95 -23.39
C ILE A 30 38.96 -6.56 -22.98
N VAL A 31 38.07 -5.56 -22.91
CA VAL A 31 38.36 -4.18 -22.53
C VAL A 31 38.67 -4.03 -21.05
N LEU A 32 38.21 -4.96 -20.21
CA LEU A 32 38.25 -4.82 -18.77
C LEU A 32 39.68 -4.71 -18.24
N SER A 33 40.61 -5.54 -18.71
CA SER A 33 42.00 -5.52 -18.24
C SER A 33 42.73 -4.22 -18.61
N PRO A 34 42.70 -3.70 -19.86
CA PRO A 34 43.25 -2.39 -20.17
C PRO A 34 42.59 -1.23 -19.42
N LEU A 35 41.28 -1.30 -19.19
CA LEU A 35 40.57 -0.25 -18.46
C LEU A 35 40.96 -0.24 -16.97
N LEU A 36 41.09 -1.40 -16.35
CA LEU A 36 41.50 -1.51 -14.94
C LEU A 36 42.95 -1.06 -14.72
N SER A 37 43.83 -1.30 -15.69
CA SER A 37 45.22 -0.85 -15.63
C SER A 37 45.31 0.67 -15.82
N ALA A 38 44.71 1.22 -16.89
CA ALA A 38 44.71 2.66 -17.17
C ALA A 38 43.86 3.47 -16.17
N GLY A 39 42.83 2.86 -15.59
CA GLY A 39 41.94 3.47 -14.59
C GLY A 39 42.66 3.99 -13.34
N ARG A 40 43.81 3.41 -13.00
CA ARG A 40 44.66 3.83 -11.88
C ARG A 40 45.30 5.21 -12.13
N SER A 41 45.67 5.50 -13.38
CA SER A 41 46.31 6.75 -13.80
C SER A 41 45.34 7.85 -14.21
N PHE A 42 44.04 7.58 -14.32
CA PHE A 42 43.06 8.60 -14.68
C PHE A 42 42.94 9.69 -13.60
N PHE A 43 42.68 10.93 -14.04
CA PHE A 43 42.32 12.05 -13.18
C PHE A 43 40.86 12.44 -13.39
N GLY A 44 40.17 12.84 -12.31
CA GLY A 44 38.85 13.46 -12.35
C GLY A 44 37.83 12.78 -13.29
N GLY A 45 37.64 13.37 -14.47
CA GLY A 45 36.71 12.93 -15.51
C GLY A 45 36.98 11.52 -16.04
N GLY A 46 38.24 11.13 -16.22
CA GLY A 46 38.58 9.77 -16.69
C GLY A 46 38.13 8.69 -15.70
N LYS A 47 38.25 8.94 -14.38
CA LYS A 47 37.75 8.01 -13.35
C LYS A 47 36.22 7.89 -13.36
N ILE A 48 35.51 8.97 -13.70
CA ILE A 48 34.05 8.96 -13.80
C ILE A 48 33.62 8.07 -14.96
N GLU A 49 34.22 8.26 -16.13
CA GLU A 49 33.84 7.50 -17.32
C GLU A 49 34.24 6.03 -17.20
N ALA A 50 35.41 5.75 -16.62
CA ALA A 50 35.81 4.39 -16.28
C ALA A 50 34.83 3.73 -15.30
N ALA A 51 34.39 4.43 -14.24
CA ALA A 51 33.43 3.89 -13.29
C ALA A 51 32.10 3.54 -13.96
N LYS A 52 31.54 4.43 -14.79
CA LYS A 52 30.31 4.14 -15.54
C LYS A 52 30.46 2.90 -16.40
N LEU A 53 31.57 2.81 -17.11
CA LEU A 53 31.86 1.70 -18.01
C LEU A 53 32.00 0.38 -17.25
N LEU A 54 32.70 0.38 -16.12
CA LEU A 54 32.82 -0.77 -15.22
C LEU A 54 31.46 -1.26 -14.70
N GLY A 55 30.49 -0.36 -14.49
CA GLY A 55 29.13 -0.72 -14.07
C GLY A 55 28.35 -1.60 -15.05
N ASN A 56 28.78 -1.64 -16.32
CA ASN A 56 28.18 -2.48 -17.36
C ASN A 56 28.79 -3.89 -17.41
N TYR A 57 29.83 -4.18 -16.63
CA TYR A 57 30.49 -5.48 -16.60
C TYR A 57 30.05 -6.29 -15.38
N HIS A 58 29.66 -7.53 -15.63
CA HIS A 58 29.34 -8.50 -14.58
C HIS A 58 30.60 -9.24 -14.11
N ASP A 59 31.65 -8.50 -13.76
CA ASP A 59 32.97 -9.06 -13.40
C ASP A 59 33.42 -8.66 -11.99
N GLN A 60 34.05 -9.59 -11.27
CA GLN A 60 34.56 -9.39 -9.90
C GLN A 60 35.56 -8.23 -9.80
N GLN A 61 36.49 -8.14 -10.75
CA GLN A 61 37.54 -7.13 -10.76
C GLN A 61 36.94 -5.74 -11.03
N ALA A 62 35.86 -5.67 -11.82
CA ALA A 62 35.10 -4.45 -12.00
C ALA A 62 34.48 -3.97 -10.68
N ILE A 63 33.84 -4.87 -9.92
CA ILE A 63 33.27 -4.59 -8.60
C ILE A 63 34.36 -4.11 -7.62
N ASP A 64 35.51 -4.78 -7.57
CA ASP A 64 36.62 -4.39 -6.68
C ASP A 64 37.18 -3.01 -7.01
N CYS A 65 37.26 -2.67 -8.30
CA CYS A 65 37.66 -1.33 -8.73
C CYS A 65 36.62 -0.28 -8.32
N LEU A 66 35.34 -0.55 -8.56
CA LEU A 66 34.25 0.33 -8.18
C LEU A 66 34.16 0.52 -6.65
N LYS A 67 34.44 -0.53 -5.86
CA LYS A 67 34.56 -0.46 -4.40
C LYS A 67 35.63 0.52 -3.96
N LYS A 68 36.78 0.56 -4.63
CA LYS A 68 37.85 1.56 -4.34
C LYS A 68 37.43 2.97 -4.73
N LEU A 69 36.68 3.13 -5.82
CA LEU A 69 36.18 4.42 -6.26
C LEU A 69 35.02 4.94 -5.39
N SER A 70 34.23 4.06 -4.78
CA SER A 70 33.15 4.43 -3.86
C SER A 70 33.66 5.02 -2.53
N THR A 71 34.94 4.87 -2.22
CA THR A 71 35.58 5.54 -1.07
C THR A 71 36.35 6.81 -1.45
N SER A 72 36.20 7.28 -2.70
CA SER A 72 36.88 8.50 -3.16
C SER A 72 36.45 9.74 -2.37
N ARG A 73 37.41 10.61 -2.05
CA ARG A 73 37.15 11.94 -1.46
C ARG A 73 36.33 12.82 -2.40
N ASN A 74 36.50 12.64 -3.72
CA ASN A 74 35.72 13.36 -4.71
C ASN A 74 34.28 12.82 -4.75
N LYS A 75 33.32 13.64 -4.31
CA LYS A 75 31.90 13.30 -4.24
C LYS A 75 31.30 12.86 -5.57
N LYS A 76 31.73 13.44 -6.69
CA LYS A 76 31.22 13.08 -8.03
C LYS A 76 31.68 11.69 -8.43
N ILE A 77 32.97 11.38 -8.24
CA ILE A 77 33.53 10.04 -8.49
C ILE A 77 32.83 9.00 -7.61
N ARG A 78 32.70 9.29 -6.31
CA ARG A 78 32.03 8.40 -5.35
C ARG A 78 30.59 8.07 -5.73
N LYS A 79 29.78 9.08 -6.05
CA LYS A 79 28.38 8.89 -6.47
C LYS A 79 28.27 8.03 -7.72
N VAL A 80 29.11 8.29 -8.73
CA VAL A 80 29.11 7.51 -9.96
C VAL A 80 29.52 6.07 -9.68
N ALA A 81 30.52 5.84 -8.83
CA ALA A 81 30.94 4.50 -8.46
C ALA A 81 29.83 3.72 -7.74
N LEU A 82 29.13 4.32 -6.78
CA LEU A 82 27.99 3.70 -6.09
C LEU A 82 26.84 3.39 -7.06
N HIS A 83 26.51 4.31 -7.97
CA HIS A 83 25.50 4.05 -9.00
C HIS A 83 25.93 2.92 -9.94
N SER A 84 27.20 2.89 -10.34
CA SER A 84 27.74 1.86 -11.24
C SER A 84 27.77 0.49 -10.56
N LEU A 85 28.08 0.42 -9.27
CA LEU A 85 27.92 -0.80 -8.46
C LEU A 85 26.47 -1.30 -8.52
N ALA A 86 25.50 -0.41 -8.38
CA ALA A 86 24.08 -0.78 -8.47
C ALA A 86 23.68 -1.28 -9.86
N CYS A 87 24.27 -0.72 -10.92
CA CYS A 87 24.05 -1.19 -12.30
C CYS A 87 24.58 -2.60 -12.57
N THR A 88 25.57 -3.08 -11.81
CA THR A 88 26.08 -4.45 -12.00
C THR A 88 25.02 -5.52 -11.67
N GLY A 89 24.02 -5.21 -10.84
CA GLY A 89 22.98 -6.15 -10.40
C GLY A 89 23.50 -7.34 -9.57
N GLN A 90 24.77 -7.33 -9.15
CA GLN A 90 25.39 -8.43 -8.43
C GLN A 90 25.26 -8.28 -6.91
N VAL A 91 25.01 -9.40 -6.21
CA VAL A 91 24.84 -9.45 -4.75
C VAL A 91 26.05 -8.88 -3.98
N GLN A 92 27.25 -9.07 -4.53
CA GLN A 92 28.46 -8.52 -3.93
C GLN A 92 28.50 -6.98 -4.02
N ALA A 93 28.04 -6.42 -5.13
CA ALA A 93 27.91 -4.97 -5.27
C ALA A 93 26.85 -4.44 -4.30
N LEU A 94 25.71 -5.14 -4.15
CA LEU A 94 24.71 -4.82 -3.13
C LEU A 94 25.29 -4.82 -1.71
N THR A 95 26.13 -5.80 -1.38
CA THR A 95 26.82 -5.87 -0.08
C THR A 95 27.65 -4.61 0.17
N ILE A 96 28.42 -4.16 -0.82
CA ILE A 96 29.22 -2.93 -0.74
C ILE A 96 28.32 -1.70 -0.57
N LEU A 97 27.19 -1.64 -1.31
CA LEU A 97 26.25 -0.53 -1.21
C LEU A 97 25.62 -0.45 0.19
N ILE A 98 25.22 -1.58 0.77
CA ILE A 98 24.64 -1.63 2.12
C ILE A 98 25.68 -1.26 3.18
N ASP A 99 26.91 -1.78 3.07
CA ASP A 99 27.98 -1.43 4.00
C ASP A 99 28.32 0.07 3.96
N TYR A 100 28.21 0.70 2.78
CA TYR A 100 28.34 2.15 2.64
C TYR A 100 27.13 2.89 3.21
N LEU A 101 25.91 2.42 2.91
CA LEU A 101 24.64 3.02 3.33
C LEU A 101 24.58 3.24 4.85
N ILE A 102 25.00 2.24 5.63
CA ILE A 102 24.99 2.29 7.11
C ILE A 102 25.85 3.45 7.63
N LYS A 103 26.98 3.74 6.97
CA LYS A 103 27.98 4.73 7.38
C LYS A 103 27.80 6.11 6.73
N ALA A 104 26.97 6.19 5.70
CA ALA A 104 26.79 7.40 4.90
C ALA A 104 26.01 8.50 5.65
N PRO A 105 26.20 9.78 5.33
CA PRO A 105 25.35 10.86 5.83
C PRO A 105 23.94 10.80 5.23
N ALA A 106 22.93 11.32 5.94
CA ALA A 106 21.51 11.20 5.57
C ALA A 106 21.19 11.57 4.11
N LYS A 107 21.76 12.67 3.59
CA LYS A 107 21.56 13.11 2.20
C LYS A 107 22.07 12.11 1.16
N GLU A 108 23.17 11.40 1.46
CA GLU A 108 23.70 10.35 0.57
C GLU A 108 22.93 9.04 0.76
N LYS A 109 22.46 8.72 1.99
CA LYS A 109 21.59 7.57 2.25
C LYS A 109 20.35 7.60 1.37
N LYS A 110 19.61 8.72 1.35
CA LYS A 110 18.41 8.90 0.51
C LYS A 110 18.68 8.58 -0.96
N THR A 111 19.75 9.15 -1.52
CA THR A 111 20.11 8.89 -2.93
C THR A 111 20.51 7.44 -3.20
N LEU A 112 21.16 6.80 -2.23
CA LEU A 112 21.61 5.42 -2.37
C LEU A 112 20.46 4.42 -2.22
N LEU A 113 19.55 4.64 -1.27
CA LEU A 113 18.32 3.85 -1.11
C LEU A 113 17.47 3.86 -2.38
N GLY A 114 17.21 5.04 -2.95
CA GLY A 114 16.51 5.12 -4.24
C GLY A 114 17.25 4.42 -5.38
N THR A 115 18.59 4.47 -5.37
CA THR A 115 19.39 3.73 -6.38
C THR A 115 19.27 2.21 -6.21
N ILE A 116 19.22 1.70 -4.97
CA ILE A 116 19.02 0.28 -4.67
C ILE A 116 17.60 -0.14 -5.08
N ALA A 117 16.59 0.69 -4.78
CA ALA A 117 15.19 0.44 -5.06
C ALA A 117 14.88 0.33 -6.56
N HIS A 118 15.49 1.16 -7.41
CA HIS A 118 15.24 1.12 -8.85
C HIS A 118 16.06 0.06 -9.62
N LYS A 119 16.70 -0.88 -8.93
CA LYS A 119 17.51 -1.93 -9.56
C LYS A 119 16.95 -3.31 -9.23
N HIS A 120 17.08 -4.21 -10.21
CA HIS A 120 16.74 -5.60 -10.03
C HIS A 120 17.91 -6.36 -9.43
N TRP A 121 17.64 -7.09 -8.35
CA TRP A 121 18.61 -7.94 -7.66
C TRP A 121 18.08 -9.38 -7.72
N PRO A 122 18.74 -10.30 -8.43
CA PRO A 122 18.20 -11.63 -8.68
C PRO A 122 18.11 -12.48 -7.40
N TYR A 123 18.98 -12.23 -6.44
CA TYR A 123 18.99 -12.90 -5.14
C TYR A 123 19.52 -11.97 -4.07
N ILE A 124 18.86 -11.91 -2.91
CA ILE A 124 19.29 -11.09 -1.79
C ILE A 124 19.31 -11.94 -0.53
N PRO A 125 20.50 -12.14 0.10
CA PRO A 125 20.60 -12.80 1.38
C PRO A 125 19.89 -12.02 2.51
N GLU A 126 19.18 -12.71 3.38
CA GLU A 126 18.51 -12.13 4.56
C GLU A 126 19.48 -11.33 5.45
N LYS A 127 20.70 -11.82 5.62
CA LYS A 127 21.77 -11.13 6.36
C LYS A 127 22.08 -9.71 5.84
N LEU A 128 21.82 -9.43 4.56
CA LEU A 128 21.97 -8.08 4.02
C LEU A 128 20.80 -7.19 4.41
N VAL A 129 19.58 -7.73 4.43
CA VAL A 129 18.37 -7.02 4.87
C VAL A 129 18.46 -6.72 6.37
N GLU A 130 18.95 -7.65 7.18
CA GLU A 130 19.21 -7.47 8.62
C GLU A 130 20.07 -6.23 8.93
N LYS A 131 21.05 -5.93 8.07
CA LYS A 131 21.90 -4.74 8.21
C LYS A 131 21.15 -3.42 7.96
N VAL A 132 20.04 -3.46 7.22
CA VAL A 132 19.21 -2.28 6.91
C VAL A 132 18.17 -2.02 8.01
N ILE A 133 17.79 -3.04 8.78
CA ILE A 133 16.81 -2.94 9.87
C ILE A 133 17.05 -1.75 10.81
N PRO A 134 18.29 -1.47 11.31
CA PRO A 134 18.52 -0.34 12.21
C PRO A 134 18.22 1.03 11.59
N LEU A 135 18.16 1.13 10.25
CA LEU A 135 17.82 2.37 9.56
C LEU A 135 16.33 2.67 9.58
N VAL A 136 15.47 1.67 9.80
CA VAL A 136 14.00 1.82 9.74
C VAL A 136 13.49 2.86 10.72
N GLY A 137 14.14 3.05 11.87
CA GLY A 137 13.75 4.09 12.84
C GLY A 137 13.98 5.54 12.38
N ASP A 138 14.67 5.77 11.25
CA ASP A 138 14.87 7.10 10.69
C ASP A 138 13.63 7.57 9.92
N SER A 139 12.80 8.37 10.59
CA SER A 139 11.53 8.88 10.04
C SER A 139 11.70 9.70 8.76
N TYR A 140 12.87 10.34 8.55
CA TYR A 140 13.13 11.15 7.37
C TYR A 140 13.41 10.31 6.12
N LEU A 141 13.94 9.10 6.30
CA LEU A 141 14.31 8.17 5.21
C LEU A 141 13.29 7.04 5.01
N ALA A 142 12.22 7.03 5.81
CA ALA A 142 11.19 6.02 5.80
C ALA A 142 10.69 5.59 4.40
N PRO A 143 10.27 6.50 3.51
CA PRO A 143 9.73 6.08 2.21
C PRO A 143 10.80 5.40 1.36
N GLU A 144 12.03 5.93 1.32
CA GLU A 144 13.12 5.32 0.55
C GLU A 144 13.59 3.99 1.16
N ILE A 145 13.53 3.84 2.47
CA ILE A 145 13.85 2.58 3.16
C ILE A 145 12.82 1.52 2.79
N PHE A 146 11.52 1.82 2.89
CA PHE A 146 10.47 0.86 2.56
C PHE A 146 10.43 0.51 1.07
N GLU A 147 10.72 1.48 0.19
CA GLU A 147 10.84 1.21 -1.24
C GLU A 147 12.04 0.27 -1.53
N ALA A 148 13.21 0.55 -0.95
CA ALA A 148 14.37 -0.32 -1.07
C ALA A 148 14.08 -1.72 -0.50
N LEU A 149 13.51 -1.83 0.70
CA LEU A 149 13.15 -3.12 1.30
C LEU A 149 12.08 -3.87 0.51
N ALA A 150 11.14 -3.18 -0.13
CA ALA A 150 10.17 -3.81 -1.02
C ALA A 150 10.86 -4.50 -2.20
N THR A 151 11.88 -3.85 -2.78
CA THR A 151 12.66 -4.41 -3.90
C THR A 151 13.63 -5.48 -3.45
N MET A 152 14.14 -5.36 -2.21
CA MET A 152 15.05 -6.33 -1.65
C MET A 152 14.37 -7.65 -1.25
N GLY A 153 13.07 -7.58 -0.97
CA GLY A 153 12.35 -8.68 -0.37
C GLY A 153 12.68 -8.86 1.11
N HIS A 154 12.18 -9.94 1.70
CA HIS A 154 12.37 -10.31 3.11
C HIS A 154 11.92 -9.23 4.13
N GLY A 155 10.97 -8.36 3.77
CA GLY A 155 10.40 -7.38 4.70
C GLY A 155 9.72 -8.00 5.94
N HIS A 156 9.43 -9.31 5.90
CA HIS A 156 8.95 -10.07 7.05
C HIS A 156 9.91 -10.07 8.25
N LEU A 157 11.21 -9.86 8.02
CA LEU A 157 12.23 -9.75 9.06
C LEU A 157 12.03 -8.53 9.97
N LEU A 158 11.21 -7.56 9.54
CA LEU A 158 10.88 -6.36 10.31
C LEU A 158 9.77 -6.58 11.36
N LEU A 159 9.19 -7.77 11.44
CA LEU A 159 8.14 -8.08 12.40
C LEU A 159 8.53 -7.81 13.87
N PRO A 160 9.76 -8.12 14.35
CA PRO A 160 10.16 -7.79 15.71
C PRO A 160 10.11 -6.29 16.00
N GLN A 161 10.66 -5.46 15.10
CA GLN A 161 10.68 -4.00 15.26
C GLN A 161 9.27 -3.43 15.19
N PHE A 162 8.39 -4.03 14.38
CA PHE A 162 6.99 -3.63 14.32
C PHE A 162 6.25 -3.92 15.64
N LYS A 163 6.51 -5.07 16.28
CA LYS A 163 5.89 -5.42 17.57
C LYS A 163 6.30 -4.51 18.72
N GLU A 164 7.45 -3.84 18.62
CA GLU A 164 7.88 -2.84 19.60
C GLU A 164 7.13 -1.51 19.48
N LEU A 165 6.39 -1.28 18.39
CA LEU A 165 5.63 -0.05 18.19
C LEU A 165 4.44 0.01 19.15
N THR A 166 4.23 1.19 19.73
CA THR A 166 3.10 1.43 20.63
C THR A 166 1.81 1.66 19.84
N THR A 167 0.72 1.04 20.30
CA THR A 167 -0.65 1.28 19.81
C THR A 167 -1.31 2.41 20.63
N PRO A 168 -1.96 3.41 20.02
CA PRO A 168 -2.09 3.67 18.58
C PRO A 168 -0.83 4.29 17.94
N LEU A 169 -0.67 4.11 16.63
CA LEU A 169 0.49 4.59 15.87
C LEU A 169 0.45 6.12 15.74
N LYS A 170 1.32 6.81 16.49
CA LYS A 170 1.30 8.27 16.58
C LYS A 170 1.89 8.99 15.37
N THR A 171 2.87 8.39 14.68
CA THR A 171 3.62 9.04 13.61
C THR A 171 3.25 8.50 12.23
N GLU A 172 3.29 9.36 11.22
CA GLU A 172 3.08 8.96 9.81
C GLU A 172 4.09 7.89 9.36
N HIS A 173 5.31 7.96 9.89
CA HIS A 173 6.32 6.93 9.67
C HIS A 173 5.88 5.54 10.15
N HIS A 174 5.34 5.42 11.37
CA HIS A 174 4.86 4.14 11.87
C HIS A 174 3.64 3.63 11.10
N LYS A 175 2.76 4.53 10.64
CA LYS A 175 1.65 4.17 9.74
C LYS A 175 2.19 3.63 8.41
N ALA A 176 3.16 4.30 7.80
CA ALA A 176 3.80 3.82 6.57
C ALA A 176 4.49 2.46 6.76
N PHE A 177 5.11 2.22 7.93
CA PHE A 177 5.68 0.92 8.28
C PHE A 177 4.58 -0.16 8.34
N CYS A 178 3.47 0.12 9.01
CA CYS A 178 2.33 -0.79 9.07
C CYS A 178 1.78 -1.11 7.67
N LEU A 179 1.59 -0.10 6.82
CA LEU A 179 1.13 -0.28 5.44
C LEU A 179 2.15 -1.07 4.59
N PHE A 180 3.45 -0.85 4.77
CA PHE A 180 4.49 -1.61 4.09
C PHE A 180 4.39 -3.12 4.40
N LEU A 181 4.14 -3.49 5.66
CA LEU A 181 4.04 -4.88 6.08
C LEU A 181 2.84 -5.62 5.51
N THR A 182 1.81 -4.91 5.02
CA THR A 182 0.67 -5.55 4.33
C THR A 182 1.10 -6.37 3.12
N LYS A 183 2.19 -5.98 2.45
CA LYS A 183 2.78 -6.74 1.32
C LYS A 183 3.24 -8.16 1.71
N TYR A 184 3.41 -8.41 3.01
CA TYR A 184 3.84 -9.68 3.59
C TYR A 184 2.74 -10.31 4.47
N ALA A 185 1.48 -9.87 4.33
CA ALA A 185 0.35 -10.36 5.11
C ALA A 185 -0.06 -11.81 4.79
N ASN A 186 0.53 -12.42 3.76
CA ASN A 186 0.46 -13.86 3.53
C ASN A 186 1.07 -14.67 4.69
N ILE A 187 1.98 -14.09 5.47
CA ILE A 187 2.56 -14.71 6.67
C ILE A 187 1.61 -14.47 7.85
N PRO A 188 1.05 -15.53 8.48
CA PRO A 188 0.05 -15.39 9.53
C PRO A 188 0.51 -14.55 10.73
N ALA A 189 1.79 -14.64 11.11
CA ALA A 189 2.36 -13.87 12.21
C ALA A 189 2.34 -12.35 11.94
N ILE A 190 2.51 -11.93 10.67
CA ILE A 190 2.44 -10.52 10.27
C ILE A 190 0.99 -10.07 10.23
N LYS A 191 0.12 -10.84 9.56
CA LYS A 191 -1.32 -10.55 9.52
C LYS A 191 -1.87 -10.32 10.92
N ASN A 192 -1.62 -11.26 11.84
CA ASN A 192 -2.11 -11.18 13.23
C ASN A 192 -1.54 -9.98 14.00
N ALA A 193 -0.31 -9.54 13.69
CA ALA A 193 0.25 -8.33 14.28
C ALA A 193 -0.38 -7.05 13.71
N LEU A 194 -0.86 -7.07 12.46
CA LEU A 194 -1.51 -5.92 11.81
C LEU A 194 -2.97 -5.74 12.22
N LEU A 195 -3.70 -6.82 12.52
CA LEU A 195 -5.14 -6.78 12.84
C LEU A 195 -5.54 -5.76 13.93
N PRO A 196 -4.83 -5.65 15.07
CA PRO A 196 -5.19 -4.67 16.12
C PRO A 196 -5.14 -3.21 15.64
N HIS A 197 -4.38 -2.92 14.58
CA HIS A 197 -4.26 -1.57 14.04
C HIS A 197 -5.43 -1.18 13.12
N LEU A 198 -6.37 -2.07 12.82
CA LEU A 198 -7.62 -1.75 12.09
C LEU A 198 -8.58 -0.88 12.92
N GLU A 199 -8.44 -0.87 14.25
CA GLU A 199 -9.22 -0.04 15.17
C GLU A 199 -8.62 1.36 15.36
N HIS A 200 -7.70 1.77 14.50
CA HIS A 200 -7.01 3.05 14.64
C HIS A 200 -7.97 4.26 14.51
N PRO A 201 -7.74 5.36 15.26
CA PRO A 201 -8.56 6.58 15.18
C PRO A 201 -8.48 7.30 13.83
N ASP A 202 -7.39 7.12 13.09
CA ASP A 202 -7.27 7.57 11.70
C ASP A 202 -7.94 6.56 10.75
N TRP A 203 -9.05 7.00 10.15
CA TRP A 203 -9.90 6.17 9.30
C TRP A 203 -9.29 5.92 7.93
N GLY A 204 -8.59 6.91 7.36
CA GLY A 204 -7.92 6.75 6.07
C GLY A 204 -6.84 5.67 6.16
N PHE A 205 -6.08 5.70 7.24
CA PHE A 205 -5.09 4.65 7.55
C PHE A 205 -5.75 3.28 7.76
N SER A 206 -6.80 3.20 8.59
CA SER A 206 -7.50 1.93 8.86
C SER A 206 -8.05 1.32 7.56
N TYR A 207 -8.59 2.15 6.67
CA TYR A 207 -9.10 1.73 5.36
C TYR A 207 -7.99 1.22 4.44
N GLN A 208 -6.88 1.94 4.33
CA GLN A 208 -5.72 1.50 3.55
C GLN A 208 -5.17 0.16 4.07
N LEU A 209 -5.14 0.00 5.39
CA LEU A 209 -4.73 -1.24 6.03
C LEU A 209 -5.71 -2.39 5.71
N LEU A 210 -7.02 -2.17 5.85
CA LEU A 210 -8.05 -3.15 5.49
C LEU A 210 -7.93 -3.59 4.03
N HIS A 211 -7.74 -2.62 3.13
CA HIS A 211 -7.56 -2.89 1.70
C HIS A 211 -6.30 -3.73 1.43
N GLY A 212 -5.19 -3.44 2.09
CA GLY A 212 -3.96 -4.24 1.98
C GLY A 212 -4.11 -5.67 2.52
N LEU A 213 -5.01 -5.89 3.47
CA LEU A 213 -5.27 -7.20 4.08
C LEU A 213 -6.38 -8.01 3.41
N ARG A 214 -7.16 -7.40 2.51
CA ARG A 214 -8.42 -7.94 1.96
C ARG A 214 -8.32 -9.37 1.42
N ASP A 215 -7.19 -9.72 0.81
CA ASP A 215 -6.96 -11.00 0.14
C ASP A 215 -6.37 -12.06 1.07
N HIS A 216 -6.11 -11.72 2.33
CA HIS A 216 -5.44 -12.57 3.32
C HIS A 216 -6.35 -12.97 4.49
N PHE A 217 -7.61 -12.53 4.48
CA PHE A 217 -8.62 -12.97 5.45
C PHE A 217 -9.15 -14.36 5.11
N SER A 218 -9.50 -15.09 6.16
CA SER A 218 -10.07 -16.44 6.14
C SER A 218 -11.29 -16.52 7.04
N ILE A 219 -12.00 -17.65 7.05
CA ILE A 219 -13.19 -17.80 7.91
C ILE A 219 -12.89 -17.63 9.41
N ARG A 220 -11.65 -17.89 9.83
CA ARG A 220 -11.22 -17.68 11.23
C ARG A 220 -11.20 -16.21 11.64
N ASP A 221 -11.05 -15.32 10.67
CA ASP A 221 -11.01 -13.88 10.90
C ASP A 221 -12.43 -13.26 10.89
N PHE A 222 -13.45 -14.04 10.51
CA PHE A 222 -14.84 -13.58 10.42
C PHE A 222 -15.35 -12.96 11.73
N PRO A 223 -15.14 -13.55 12.93
CA PRO A 223 -15.51 -12.91 14.19
C PRO A 223 -14.91 -11.51 14.37
N ALA A 224 -13.60 -11.35 14.10
CA ALA A 224 -12.91 -10.08 14.27
C ALA A 224 -13.43 -9.02 13.28
N LEU A 225 -13.58 -9.40 12.00
CA LEU A 225 -14.17 -8.52 10.98
C LEU A 225 -15.61 -8.12 11.32
N PHE A 226 -16.39 -9.05 11.87
CA PHE A 226 -17.76 -8.81 12.26
C PHE A 226 -17.84 -7.88 13.49
N THR A 227 -16.97 -8.05 14.48
CA THR A 227 -16.87 -7.12 15.61
C THR A 227 -16.42 -5.73 15.15
N LEU A 228 -15.47 -5.64 14.22
CA LEU A 228 -15.08 -4.36 13.60
C LEU A 228 -16.26 -3.71 12.88
N LEU A 229 -17.01 -4.47 12.09
CA LEU A 229 -18.21 -4.00 11.41
C LEU A 229 -19.25 -3.48 12.41
N GLN A 230 -19.55 -4.26 13.45
CA GLN A 230 -20.47 -3.85 14.51
C GLN A 230 -19.99 -2.59 15.24
N LEU A 231 -18.70 -2.51 15.60
CA LEU A 231 -18.12 -1.32 16.21
C LEU A 231 -18.35 -0.11 15.31
N ARG A 232 -18.03 -0.22 14.02
CA ARG A 232 -18.13 0.87 13.04
C ARG A 232 -19.57 1.22 12.66
N GLU A 233 -20.51 0.28 12.72
CA GLU A 233 -21.96 0.55 12.58
C GLU A 233 -22.59 1.10 13.88
N SER A 234 -22.08 0.71 15.06
CA SER A 234 -22.57 1.12 16.38
C SER A 234 -22.17 2.54 16.79
N TYR A 235 -21.14 3.11 16.15
CA TYR A 235 -20.93 4.56 16.11
C TYR A 235 -22.11 5.16 15.33
N LYS A 236 -23.19 5.38 16.08
CA LYS A 236 -24.53 5.73 15.62
C LYS A 236 -24.43 6.73 14.48
N PRO A 237 -25.06 6.48 13.31
CA PRO A 237 -25.29 7.55 12.36
C PRO A 237 -26.15 8.57 13.10
N LEU A 238 -25.55 9.72 13.47
CA LEU A 238 -26.32 10.86 13.95
C LEU A 238 -27.44 11.10 12.92
N THR A 239 -28.67 11.38 13.35
CA THR A 239 -29.68 11.84 12.39
C THR A 239 -29.21 13.15 11.76
N ILE A 240 -29.66 13.50 10.55
CA ILE A 240 -29.24 14.75 9.89
C ILE A 240 -29.45 15.97 10.80
N LYS A 241 -30.50 15.95 11.63
CA LYS A 241 -30.78 16.96 12.65
C LYS A 241 -29.76 16.96 13.81
N GLU A 242 -29.41 15.80 14.37
CA GLU A 242 -28.36 15.68 15.39
C GLU A 242 -26.96 16.00 14.81
N ARG A 243 -26.74 15.80 13.50
CA ARG A 243 -25.51 16.21 12.77
C ARG A 243 -25.38 17.73 12.68
N LEU A 244 -26.49 18.45 12.60
CA LEU A 244 -26.54 19.91 12.54
C LEU A 244 -26.49 20.57 13.93
N GLU A 245 -27.07 19.94 14.95
CA GLU A 245 -27.16 20.51 16.30
C GLU A 245 -25.94 20.19 17.21
N LEU A 246 -25.27 19.04 17.00
CA LEU A 246 -24.12 18.60 17.81
C LEU A 246 -22.78 18.75 17.07
N GLY A 247 -22.77 19.38 15.89
CA GLY A 247 -21.58 19.66 15.07
C GLY A 247 -20.59 20.57 15.78
N LYS A 248 -19.70 19.98 16.59
CA LYS A 248 -18.44 20.58 17.00
C LYS A 248 -17.30 19.71 16.52
N GLY A 249 -17.01 19.82 15.22
CA GLY A 249 -15.84 19.23 14.57
C GLY A 249 -16.08 18.92 13.11
N ASP A 250 -16.57 19.89 12.33
CA ASP A 250 -16.67 19.82 10.88
C ASP A 250 -15.37 20.33 10.25
N ASP A 251 -14.82 19.57 9.32
CA ASP A 251 -14.31 20.16 8.09
C ASP A 251 -15.32 19.73 7.00
N ASP A 252 -15.93 20.69 6.31
CA ASP A 252 -16.80 20.44 5.16
C ASP A 252 -16.04 19.68 4.06
N PHE A 253 -16.74 18.97 3.16
CA PHE A 253 -16.12 18.18 2.08
C PHE A 253 -15.12 19.00 1.25
N ILE A 254 -15.45 20.27 0.98
CA ILE A 254 -14.58 21.21 0.26
C ILE A 254 -13.29 21.50 1.06
N PRO A 255 -13.33 21.98 2.32
CA PRO A 255 -12.16 22.05 3.21
C PRO A 255 -11.35 20.77 3.31
N ALA A 256 -11.99 19.59 3.44
CA ALA A 256 -11.30 18.31 3.51
C ALA A 256 -10.56 17.97 2.21
N MET A 257 -11.19 18.23 1.06
CA MET A 257 -10.58 18.08 -0.26
C MET A 257 -9.42 19.07 -0.43
N CYS A 258 -9.60 20.34 -0.09
CA CYS A 258 -8.55 21.36 -0.14
C CYS A 258 -7.37 20.99 0.75
N ASN A 259 -7.61 20.55 1.98
CA ASN A 259 -6.57 20.11 2.91
C ASN A 259 -5.80 18.90 2.35
N TYR A 260 -6.52 17.90 1.82
CA TYR A 260 -5.90 16.76 1.16
C TYR A 260 -5.01 17.17 -0.02
N LEU A 261 -5.52 18.02 -0.93
CA LEU A 261 -4.76 18.49 -2.08
C LEU A 261 -3.52 19.29 -1.65
N ASN A 262 -3.62 20.12 -0.61
CA ASN A 262 -2.49 20.87 -0.06
C ASN A 262 -1.39 19.95 0.51
N LEU A 263 -1.78 18.82 1.13
CA LEU A 263 -0.85 17.84 1.68
C LEU A 263 -0.26 16.88 0.64
N HIS A 264 -0.89 16.75 -0.54
CA HIS A 264 -0.51 15.80 -1.58
C HIS A 264 -0.22 16.49 -2.94
N PRO A 265 0.90 17.24 -3.06
CA PRO A 265 1.21 18.01 -4.27
C PRO A 265 1.39 17.16 -5.54
N GLN A 266 1.74 15.87 -5.39
CA GLN A 266 1.84 14.94 -6.52
C GLN A 266 0.47 14.66 -7.16
N VAL A 267 -0.57 14.52 -6.33
CA VAL A 267 -1.97 14.34 -6.80
C VAL A 267 -2.44 15.61 -7.50
N VAL A 268 -2.10 16.78 -6.96
CA VAL A 268 -2.40 18.09 -7.60
C VAL A 268 -1.72 18.18 -8.97
N GLN A 269 -0.46 17.77 -9.10
CA GLN A 269 0.22 17.79 -10.40
C GLN A 269 -0.43 16.86 -11.42
N GLN A 270 -0.88 15.66 -11.01
CA GLN A 270 -1.59 14.74 -11.89
C GLN A 270 -2.98 15.25 -12.29
N LEU A 271 -3.70 15.88 -11.36
CA LEU A 271 -4.96 16.59 -11.62
C LEU A 271 -4.77 17.69 -12.66
N LEU A 272 -3.80 18.58 -12.43
CA LEU A 272 -3.50 19.69 -13.33
C LEU A 272 -3.04 19.20 -14.70
N PHE A 273 -2.22 18.16 -14.76
CA PHE A 273 -1.80 17.55 -16.02
C PHE A 273 -2.99 16.99 -16.82
N SER A 274 -3.90 16.29 -16.14
CA SER A 274 -5.11 15.72 -16.76
C SER A 274 -6.04 16.81 -17.27
N LEU A 275 -6.28 17.85 -16.46
CA LEU A 275 -7.09 19.01 -16.84
C LEU A 275 -6.47 19.76 -18.02
N ASN A 276 -5.16 20.02 -17.99
CA ASN A 276 -4.47 20.76 -19.04
C ASN A 276 -4.49 19.99 -20.37
N ASN A 277 -4.32 18.66 -20.34
CA ASN A 277 -4.44 17.83 -21.54
C ASN A 277 -5.86 17.85 -22.12
N HIS A 278 -6.90 17.86 -21.29
CA HIS A 278 -8.29 17.99 -21.75
C HIS A 278 -8.56 19.36 -22.38
N LEU A 279 -8.05 20.45 -21.78
CA LEU A 279 -8.18 21.80 -22.33
C LEU A 279 -7.44 21.95 -23.66
N LEU A 280 -6.22 21.45 -23.78
CA LEU A 280 -5.40 21.54 -24.99
C LEU A 280 -5.94 20.70 -26.15
N THR A 281 -6.67 19.62 -25.87
CA THR A 281 -7.25 18.75 -26.90
C THR A 281 -8.65 19.19 -27.37
N GLY A 282 -9.18 20.30 -26.85
CA GLY A 282 -10.47 20.87 -27.25
C GLY A 282 -11.68 19.97 -26.96
N LYS A 283 -11.49 18.90 -26.18
CA LYS A 283 -12.58 18.04 -25.71
C LYS A 283 -13.02 18.57 -24.34
N PRO A 284 -14.28 19.03 -24.18
CA PRO A 284 -14.73 19.47 -22.87
C PRO A 284 -14.56 18.32 -21.87
N PRO A 285 -14.11 18.61 -20.64
CA PRO A 285 -13.84 17.59 -19.64
C PRO A 285 -15.16 17.02 -19.12
N ILE A 286 -15.76 16.09 -19.87
CA ILE A 286 -17.01 15.36 -19.58
C ILE A 286 -18.26 16.27 -19.55
N LYS A 287 -19.34 15.89 -20.23
CA LYS A 287 -20.58 16.69 -20.19
C LYS A 287 -21.27 16.51 -18.83
N ARG A 288 -21.97 17.55 -18.35
CA ARG A 288 -22.70 17.52 -17.06
C ARG A 288 -23.60 16.28 -16.88
N LYS A 289 -24.37 15.90 -17.91
CA LYS A 289 -25.21 14.68 -17.88
C LYS A 289 -24.40 13.39 -17.72
N GLU A 290 -23.24 13.30 -18.37
CA GLU A 290 -22.35 12.14 -18.26
C GLU A 290 -21.74 12.05 -16.85
N LEU A 291 -21.46 13.19 -16.20
CA LEU A 291 -21.03 13.22 -14.79
C LEU A 291 -22.15 12.74 -13.85
N GLU A 292 -23.38 13.22 -14.04
CA GLU A 292 -24.56 12.80 -13.26
C GLU A 292 -24.80 11.28 -13.37
N ASP A 293 -24.64 10.70 -14.57
CA ASP A 293 -24.72 9.25 -14.80
C ASP A 293 -23.58 8.48 -14.10
N ILE A 294 -22.34 8.97 -14.14
CA ILE A 294 -21.19 8.34 -13.45
C ILE A 294 -21.41 8.27 -11.93
N PHE A 295 -21.91 9.35 -11.32
CA PHE A 295 -22.18 9.38 -9.88
C PHE A 295 -23.48 8.66 -9.50
N SER A 296 -24.38 8.38 -10.44
CA SER A 296 -25.60 7.61 -10.19
C SER A 296 -25.34 6.14 -9.81
N GLY A 297 -24.17 5.60 -10.17
CA GLY A 297 -23.73 4.25 -9.80
C GLY A 297 -23.03 4.13 -8.44
N HIS A 298 -22.90 5.24 -7.69
CA HIS A 298 -22.28 5.26 -6.36
C HIS A 298 -23.33 5.18 -5.24
N ALA A 299 -22.90 4.89 -4.00
CA ALA A 299 -23.78 4.72 -2.85
C ALA A 299 -24.77 5.89 -2.68
N VAL A 300 -26.01 5.58 -2.24
CA VAL A 300 -27.14 6.52 -2.18
C VAL A 300 -26.81 7.79 -1.39
N GLY A 301 -26.02 7.69 -0.31
CA GLY A 301 -25.60 8.86 0.49
C GLY A 301 -24.65 9.81 -0.26
N LEU A 302 -23.90 9.29 -1.23
CA LEU A 302 -22.95 10.04 -2.07
C LEU A 302 -23.66 10.73 -3.21
N ARG A 303 -24.66 10.02 -3.75
CA ARG A 303 -25.67 10.60 -4.62
C ARG A 303 -26.36 11.76 -3.93
N GLN A 304 -26.84 11.63 -2.70
CA GLN A 304 -27.50 12.73 -1.98
C GLN A 304 -26.56 13.91 -1.70
N LEU A 305 -25.32 13.68 -1.25
CA LEU A 305 -24.34 14.76 -1.00
C LEU A 305 -23.99 15.56 -2.27
N ILE A 306 -24.11 14.93 -3.44
CA ILE A 306 -23.82 15.50 -4.75
C ILE A 306 -25.06 16.10 -5.43
N THR A 307 -26.24 15.51 -5.23
CA THR A 307 -27.48 15.84 -5.97
C THR A 307 -28.52 16.58 -5.13
N GLU A 308 -28.57 16.36 -3.81
CA GLU A 308 -29.36 17.15 -2.88
C GLU A 308 -28.46 18.26 -2.33
N HIS A 309 -28.74 19.50 -2.74
CA HIS A 309 -28.01 20.71 -2.38
C HIS A 309 -27.39 20.65 -0.97
N PRO A 310 -26.07 20.41 -0.81
CA PRO A 310 -25.44 20.46 0.51
C PRO A 310 -25.37 21.90 1.06
N PHE A 311 -25.95 22.87 0.33
CA PHE A 311 -25.88 24.30 0.59
C PHE A 311 -27.25 24.97 0.55
N GLU A 312 -28.31 24.37 1.09
CA GLU A 312 -29.58 25.10 1.29
C GLU A 312 -29.43 26.37 2.14
N HIS A 313 -28.25 26.60 2.74
CA HIS A 313 -27.93 27.82 3.48
C HIS A 313 -26.76 28.65 2.90
N GLN A 314 -26.20 28.31 1.74
CA GLN A 314 -25.21 29.15 1.04
C GLN A 314 -25.38 29.06 -0.49
N GLU A 315 -25.45 30.22 -1.14
CA GLU A 315 -25.65 30.38 -2.59
C GLU A 315 -24.47 29.81 -3.42
N VAL A 316 -24.37 28.48 -3.57
CA VAL A 316 -23.36 27.86 -4.46
C VAL A 316 -23.89 27.81 -5.89
N SER A 317 -23.16 28.42 -6.81
CA SER A 317 -23.55 28.53 -8.21
C SER A 317 -23.50 27.15 -8.91
N PRO A 318 -24.33 26.91 -9.94
CA PRO A 318 -24.27 25.67 -10.73
C PRO A 318 -22.90 25.38 -11.37
N GLU A 319 -22.09 26.42 -11.59
CA GLU A 319 -20.74 26.33 -12.15
C GLU A 319 -19.74 25.79 -11.13
N GLU A 320 -19.81 26.24 -9.87
CA GLU A 320 -18.98 25.71 -8.77
C GLU A 320 -19.28 24.23 -8.50
N LEU A 321 -20.55 23.84 -8.56
CA LEU A 321 -20.95 22.43 -8.43
C LEU A 321 -20.35 21.56 -9.56
N TYR A 322 -20.37 22.06 -10.80
CA TYR A 322 -19.77 21.37 -11.93
C TYR A 322 -18.26 21.18 -11.74
N VAL A 323 -17.57 22.22 -11.24
CA VAL A 323 -16.14 22.15 -10.92
C VAL A 323 -15.89 21.08 -9.85
N LEU A 324 -16.65 21.07 -8.75
CA LEU A 324 -16.50 20.08 -7.68
C LEU A 324 -16.72 18.64 -8.17
N LEU A 325 -17.74 18.42 -8.99
CA LEU A 325 -18.01 17.11 -9.60
C LEU A 325 -16.87 16.66 -10.51
N LEU A 326 -16.36 17.59 -11.31
CA LEU A 326 -15.24 17.32 -12.18
C LEU A 326 -13.98 16.94 -11.39
N PHE A 327 -13.63 17.70 -10.35
CA PHE A 327 -12.50 17.38 -9.48
C PHE A 327 -12.68 16.02 -8.78
N SER A 328 -13.90 15.71 -8.33
CA SER A 328 -14.23 14.43 -7.71
C SER A 328 -13.98 13.26 -8.67
N THR A 329 -14.37 13.37 -9.95
CA THR A 329 -14.10 12.30 -10.93
C THR A 329 -12.63 12.11 -11.24
N TYR A 330 -11.82 13.18 -11.25
CA TYR A 330 -10.39 13.02 -11.45
C TYR A 330 -9.69 12.45 -10.23
N LEU A 331 -10.11 12.85 -9.03
CA LEU A 331 -9.64 12.26 -7.79
C LEU A 331 -9.96 10.77 -7.71
N ASP A 332 -11.08 10.32 -8.28
CA ASP A 332 -11.44 8.91 -8.31
C ASP A 332 -10.56 8.10 -9.29
N LYS A 333 -10.10 8.73 -10.36
CA LYS A 333 -9.17 8.13 -11.34
C LYS A 333 -7.73 8.06 -10.85
N ILE A 334 -7.36 8.87 -9.86
CA ILE A 334 -6.01 8.88 -9.31
C ILE A 334 -5.97 7.94 -8.11
N THR A 335 -5.11 6.92 -8.16
CA THR A 335 -4.93 5.99 -7.05
C THR A 335 -3.62 6.24 -6.31
N VAL A 336 -3.67 6.30 -4.98
CA VAL A 336 -2.49 6.28 -4.09
C VAL A 336 -2.55 4.98 -3.29
N ASP A 337 -1.48 4.19 -3.38
CA ASP A 337 -1.39 2.86 -2.74
C ASP A 337 -2.56 1.92 -3.09
N GLY A 338 -3.06 2.03 -4.33
CA GLY A 338 -4.15 1.19 -4.85
C GLY A 338 -5.56 1.62 -4.43
N VAL A 339 -5.71 2.74 -3.74
CA VAL A 339 -7.00 3.33 -3.34
C VAL A 339 -7.21 4.65 -4.08
N SER A 340 -8.42 4.95 -4.55
CA SER A 340 -8.68 6.24 -5.20
C SER A 340 -8.58 7.40 -4.21
N CYS A 341 -7.98 8.51 -4.65
CA CYS A 341 -7.83 9.71 -3.85
C CYS A 341 -9.19 10.27 -3.41
N PHE A 342 -10.22 10.10 -4.26
CA PHE A 342 -11.59 10.46 -3.92
C PHE A 342 -12.09 9.69 -2.70
N THR A 343 -11.93 8.37 -2.68
CA THR A 343 -12.28 7.56 -1.51
C THR A 343 -11.53 8.01 -0.26
N ILE A 344 -10.25 8.37 -0.37
CA ILE A 344 -9.45 8.87 0.76
C ILE A 344 -10.01 10.21 1.30
N VAL A 345 -10.33 11.16 0.42
CA VAL A 345 -10.91 12.47 0.79
C VAL A 345 -12.27 12.29 1.44
N VAL A 346 -13.12 11.48 0.82
CA VAL A 346 -14.47 11.17 1.32
C VAL A 346 -14.40 10.52 2.70
N ASN A 347 -13.53 9.53 2.90
CA ASN A 347 -13.36 8.85 4.19
C ASN A 347 -12.76 9.73 5.30
N LYS A 348 -12.00 10.78 4.95
CA LYS A 348 -11.50 11.76 5.93
C LYS A 348 -12.60 12.67 6.46
N THR A 349 -13.70 12.83 5.71
CA THR A 349 -14.91 13.40 6.29
C THR A 349 -15.50 12.33 7.22
N ARG A 350 -15.63 12.64 8.52
CA ARG A 350 -16.21 11.72 9.53
C ARG A 350 -17.61 11.18 9.16
N LYS A 351 -18.19 11.67 8.05
CA LYS A 351 -19.51 11.40 7.49
C LYS A 351 -19.56 10.10 6.64
N TYR A 352 -18.43 9.41 6.37
CA TYR A 352 -18.37 8.24 5.44
C TYR A 352 -17.85 6.91 6.02
N SER A 353 -18.34 6.49 7.18
CA SER A 353 -18.12 5.10 7.65
C SER A 353 -18.73 4.03 6.72
N GLY A 354 -19.65 4.43 5.83
CA GLY A 354 -20.31 3.55 4.86
C GLY A 354 -19.35 2.76 3.96
N PHE A 355 -18.35 3.39 3.34
CA PHE A 355 -17.40 2.68 2.46
C PHE A 355 -16.52 1.68 3.19
N PHE A 356 -16.11 2.00 4.42
CA PHE A 356 -15.34 1.08 5.25
C PHE A 356 -16.18 -0.16 5.57
N SER A 357 -17.44 0.04 5.99
CA SER A 357 -18.40 -1.04 6.24
C SER A 357 -18.72 -1.84 4.97
N GLU A 358 -18.96 -1.19 3.83
CA GLU A 358 -19.15 -1.85 2.52
C GLU A 358 -17.95 -2.71 2.13
N THR A 359 -16.73 -2.22 2.36
CA THR A 359 -15.51 -3.00 2.10
C THR A 359 -15.45 -4.24 3.00
N ILE A 360 -15.80 -4.12 4.27
CA ILE A 360 -15.90 -5.28 5.17
C ILE A 360 -16.98 -6.26 4.68
N TRP A 361 -18.14 -5.76 4.25
CA TRP A 361 -19.21 -6.59 3.70
C TRP A 361 -18.73 -7.41 2.49
N LEU A 362 -17.99 -6.79 1.56
CA LEU A 362 -17.40 -7.47 0.42
C LEU A 362 -16.35 -8.52 0.81
N ILE A 363 -15.51 -8.22 1.82
CA ILE A 363 -14.52 -9.16 2.34
C ILE A 363 -15.23 -10.36 2.98
N ILE A 364 -16.23 -10.13 3.83
CA ILE A 364 -17.04 -11.18 4.46
C ILE A 364 -17.71 -12.04 3.38
N LEU A 365 -18.32 -11.43 2.38
CA LEU A 365 -18.94 -12.13 1.26
C LEU A 365 -17.94 -13.07 0.57
N LYS A 366 -16.76 -12.56 0.22
CA LYS A 366 -15.70 -13.34 -0.42
C LYS A 366 -15.26 -14.53 0.43
N ILE A 367 -15.05 -14.32 1.72
CA ILE A 367 -14.66 -15.38 2.67
C ILE A 367 -15.73 -16.48 2.68
N LEU A 368 -16.99 -16.10 2.93
CA LEU A 368 -18.10 -17.05 3.01
C LEU A 368 -18.34 -17.78 1.67
N GLN A 369 -18.13 -17.11 0.53
CA GLN A 369 -18.20 -17.75 -0.79
C GLN A 369 -17.09 -18.78 -1.00
N SER A 370 -15.87 -18.50 -0.53
CA SER A 370 -14.72 -19.39 -0.71
C SER A 370 -14.74 -20.62 0.21
N GLU A 371 -15.33 -20.49 1.41
CA GLU A 371 -15.30 -21.52 2.46
C GLU A 371 -16.72 -22.04 2.79
N ARG A 372 -17.57 -22.21 1.76
CA ARG A 372 -18.99 -22.62 1.91
C ARG A 372 -19.22 -23.94 2.65
N THR A 373 -18.24 -24.83 2.63
CA THR A 373 -18.33 -26.17 3.23
C THR A 373 -17.77 -26.24 4.64
N SER A 374 -17.47 -25.11 5.28
CA SER A 374 -16.99 -25.08 6.66
C SER A 374 -18.01 -25.74 7.61
N THR A 375 -17.51 -26.58 8.51
CA THR A 375 -18.29 -27.27 9.55
C THR A 375 -18.06 -26.68 10.94
N ASP A 376 -17.45 -25.49 11.01
CA ASP A 376 -17.12 -24.85 12.29
C ASP A 376 -18.40 -24.31 12.96
N THR A 377 -18.83 -24.97 14.03
CA THR A 377 -20.01 -24.60 14.81
C THR A 377 -19.84 -23.26 15.54
N ALA A 378 -18.62 -22.78 15.77
CA ALA A 378 -18.36 -21.51 16.43
C ALA A 378 -18.81 -20.30 15.58
N LEU A 379 -19.06 -20.50 14.28
CA LEU A 379 -19.55 -19.46 13.38
C LEU A 379 -21.05 -19.17 13.55
N LEU A 380 -21.83 -20.10 14.12
CA LEU A 380 -23.29 -19.99 14.18
C LEU A 380 -23.79 -18.71 14.88
N PRO A 381 -23.28 -18.30 16.06
CA PRO A 381 -23.73 -17.07 16.72
C PRO A 381 -23.47 -15.82 15.88
N TYR A 382 -22.33 -15.78 15.17
CA TYR A 382 -21.96 -14.66 14.31
C TYR A 382 -22.80 -14.63 13.04
N LEU A 383 -23.10 -15.78 12.44
CA LEU A 383 -24.01 -15.88 11.30
C LEU A 383 -25.44 -15.48 11.68
N ASP A 384 -25.91 -15.82 12.88
CA ASP A 384 -27.23 -15.39 13.37
C ASP A 384 -27.31 -13.87 13.53
N GLN A 385 -26.30 -13.27 14.17
CA GLN A 385 -26.24 -11.81 14.31
C GLN A 385 -26.09 -11.12 12.94
N LEU A 386 -25.30 -11.68 12.03
CA LEU A 386 -25.18 -11.19 10.66
C LEU A 386 -26.54 -11.18 9.95
N LEU A 387 -27.29 -12.28 10.03
CA LEU A 387 -28.60 -12.40 9.38
C LEU A 387 -29.63 -11.43 9.95
N GLU A 388 -29.59 -11.13 11.24
CA GLU A 388 -30.43 -10.08 11.84
C GLU A 388 -30.04 -8.68 11.38
N ILE A 389 -28.74 -8.36 11.27
CA ILE A 389 -28.28 -7.06 10.73
C ILE A 389 -28.66 -6.89 9.26
N LEU A 390 -28.59 -7.97 8.48
CA LEU A 390 -28.95 -7.99 7.07
C LEU A 390 -30.46 -7.96 6.82
N ARG A 391 -31.28 -8.13 7.87
CA ARG A 391 -32.73 -8.21 7.76
C ARG A 391 -33.30 -6.88 7.24
N GLY A 392 -33.87 -6.92 6.04
CA GLY A 392 -34.50 -5.76 5.40
C GLY A 392 -33.57 -4.89 4.54
N ARG A 393 -32.27 -5.24 4.43
CA ARG A 393 -31.33 -4.55 3.53
C ARG A 393 -31.30 -5.23 2.15
N LYS A 394 -31.96 -4.63 1.14
CA LYS A 394 -32.02 -5.17 -0.23
C LYS A 394 -30.67 -5.22 -0.94
N GLU A 395 -29.76 -4.32 -0.57
CA GLU A 395 -28.43 -4.17 -1.20
C GLU A 395 -27.51 -5.37 -0.93
N VAL A 396 -27.85 -6.24 0.04
CA VAL A 396 -26.96 -7.27 0.57
C VAL A 396 -27.63 -8.67 0.54
N ASP A 397 -28.62 -8.84 -0.34
CA ASP A 397 -29.41 -10.08 -0.46
C ASP A 397 -28.57 -11.31 -0.83
N GLU A 398 -27.51 -11.13 -1.64
CA GLU A 398 -26.60 -12.21 -2.01
C GLU A 398 -25.85 -12.76 -0.79
N LEU A 399 -25.29 -11.88 0.04
CA LEU A 399 -24.61 -12.26 1.27
C LEU A 399 -25.56 -12.96 2.24
N ARG A 400 -26.82 -12.49 2.33
CA ARG A 400 -27.85 -13.11 3.15
C ARG A 400 -28.13 -14.55 2.70
N ALA A 401 -28.26 -14.78 1.40
CA ALA A 401 -28.47 -16.13 0.85
C ALA A 401 -27.28 -17.05 1.15
N ILE A 402 -26.06 -16.56 1.01
CA ILE A 402 -24.85 -17.34 1.28
C ILE A 402 -24.73 -17.67 2.78
N ALA A 403 -24.92 -16.68 3.66
CA ALA A 403 -24.90 -16.89 5.11
C ALA A 403 -25.94 -17.95 5.55
N LEU A 404 -27.15 -17.91 4.98
CA LEU A 404 -28.19 -18.94 5.22
C LEU A 404 -27.75 -20.33 4.76
N SER A 405 -27.15 -20.45 3.57
CA SER A 405 -26.71 -21.75 3.05
C SER A 405 -25.58 -22.38 3.89
N ILE A 406 -24.63 -21.58 4.38
CA ILE A 406 -23.57 -22.06 5.27
C ILE A 406 -24.15 -22.48 6.62
N LYS A 407 -25.07 -21.69 7.17
CA LYS A 407 -25.78 -22.05 8.40
C LYS A 407 -26.48 -23.41 8.25
N GLN A 408 -27.23 -23.62 7.16
CA GLN A 408 -27.89 -24.90 6.86
C GLN A 408 -26.89 -26.05 6.68
N TRP A 409 -25.75 -25.81 6.05
CA TRP A 409 -24.68 -26.78 5.88
C TRP A 409 -24.07 -27.22 7.22
N ILE A 410 -23.75 -26.28 8.12
CA ILE A 410 -23.22 -26.57 9.46
C ILE A 410 -24.23 -27.42 10.24
N PHE A 411 -25.52 -27.07 10.19
CA PHE A 411 -26.59 -27.82 10.86
C PHE A 411 -26.77 -29.26 10.33
N SER A 412 -26.60 -29.48 9.03
CA SER A 412 -26.72 -30.82 8.42
C SER A 412 -25.47 -31.67 8.57
N SER A 413 -24.29 -31.05 8.68
CA SER A 413 -22.99 -31.74 8.75
C SER A 413 -22.54 -32.08 10.18
N SER A 414 -23.08 -31.38 11.18
CA SER A 414 -22.70 -31.57 12.59
C SER A 414 -23.59 -32.63 13.25
N ARG A 415 -23.03 -33.82 13.55
CA ARG A 415 -23.77 -34.93 14.17
C ARG A 415 -24.44 -34.56 15.51
N ASP A 416 -23.80 -33.71 16.32
CA ASP A 416 -24.33 -33.27 17.62
C ASP A 416 -25.52 -32.29 17.50
N LEU A 417 -25.61 -31.55 16.39
CA LEU A 417 -26.76 -30.66 16.08
C LEU A 417 -27.88 -31.40 15.34
N ALA A 418 -27.54 -32.47 14.60
CA ALA A 418 -28.53 -33.33 13.94
C ALA A 418 -29.48 -33.97 14.96
N VAL A 419 -28.98 -34.37 16.14
CA VAL A 419 -29.81 -34.85 17.26
C VAL A 419 -30.79 -33.78 17.75
N PHE A 420 -30.39 -32.50 17.74
CA PHE A 420 -31.26 -31.38 18.12
C PHE A 420 -32.36 -31.13 17.08
N ILE A 421 -32.05 -31.25 15.78
CA ILE A 421 -33.03 -31.11 14.68
C ILE A 421 -34.03 -32.27 14.68
N GLU A 422 -33.57 -33.50 14.91
CA GLU A 422 -34.46 -34.65 15.07
C GLU A 422 -35.35 -34.52 16.31
N SER A 423 -34.84 -33.96 17.41
CA SER A 423 -35.63 -33.68 18.62
C SER A 423 -36.65 -32.55 18.46
N ASN A 424 -36.45 -31.61 17.53
CA ASN A 424 -37.42 -30.56 17.21
C ASN A 424 -38.46 -31.01 16.17
N ARG A 425 -38.18 -32.07 15.40
CA ARG A 425 -39.19 -32.73 14.55
C ARG A 425 -40.12 -33.64 15.36
N TYR A 426 -39.68 -34.07 16.54
CA TYR A 426 -40.46 -34.85 17.49
C TYR A 426 -40.47 -34.18 18.85
N ARG A 427 -41.41 -33.24 19.09
CA ARG A 427 -41.96 -32.82 20.40
C ARG A 427 -42.77 -31.51 20.24
N ASP A 428 -44.08 -31.39 20.47
CA ASP A 428 -45.09 -32.23 21.13
C ASP A 428 -44.55 -33.05 22.30
N LEU A 429 -43.75 -32.46 23.19
CA LEU A 429 -43.80 -32.87 24.59
C LEU A 429 -43.96 -31.65 25.49
N GLN A 430 -45.13 -31.70 26.11
CA GLN A 430 -45.60 -31.07 27.33
C GLN A 430 -44.51 -30.54 28.27
N VAL A 431 -44.76 -29.31 28.71
CA VAL A 431 -44.23 -28.65 29.89
C VAL A 431 -44.19 -29.61 31.08
N PHE A 432 -43.00 -29.91 31.60
CA PHE A 432 -42.85 -30.44 32.96
C PHE A 432 -42.17 -29.39 33.84
N LYS A 433 -42.98 -28.85 34.76
CA LYS A 433 -42.61 -27.93 35.82
C LYS A 433 -41.76 -28.72 36.84
N VAL A 434 -40.44 -28.44 36.89
CA VAL A 434 -39.57 -29.06 37.90
C VAL A 434 -39.86 -28.40 39.27
N LYS A 435 -40.57 -29.13 40.13
CA LYS A 435 -40.67 -28.82 41.57
C LYS A 435 -39.33 -29.21 42.20
N LYS A 436 -38.60 -28.22 42.76
CA LYS A 436 -37.50 -28.47 43.70
C LYS A 436 -38.05 -29.26 44.89
N VAL A 437 -37.49 -30.43 45.17
CA VAL A 437 -37.63 -31.10 46.46
C VAL A 437 -36.27 -31.04 47.14
N HIS A 438 -36.25 -30.41 48.31
CA HIS A 438 -35.14 -30.47 49.25
C HIS A 438 -35.17 -31.82 49.95
N GLY A 439 -33.98 -32.42 50.10
CA GLY A 439 -33.70 -33.60 50.90
C GLY A 439 -32.20 -33.69 51.07
#